data_AF-A0A3S4RJX1-F1
#
_entry.id   AF-A0A3S4RJX1-F1
#
_cell.length_a   1.000
_cell.length_b   1.000
_cell.length_c   1.000
_cell.angle_alpha   90.00
_cell.angle_beta   90.00
_cell.angle_gamma   90.00
#
_symmetry.space_group_name_H-M   'P 1'
#
loop_
_entity.id
_entity.type
_entity.pdbx_description
1 polymer ?
#
loop_
_entity_poly.entity_id
_entity_poly.type
_entity_poly.pdbx_seq_one_letter_code
_entity_poly.pdbx_strand_id
1 'polypeptide(L)'
;MKNILTKIALILSASAFLTACGFVGAKDKNSSDNTEQVSRQNDEQSDSQDDSDIDSDNGSNVKIVPNYWKNSVNQGFSDYEISNADYQGLSIICNEAAGENDEHKVMYNNNLKLDSEWVDISEGDYGLLINDNDVVYVPESTNYRLAAGDWIELTSLIEEATYIEVYKDGKSIATFTPKNLRVVEGLSDSCEPLMYKDFS
;
A
#
# COMPACT_ATOMS: atom_id res chain seq x y z
N MET A 1 29.28 40.14 18.88
CA MET A 1 29.18 39.54 20.23
C MET A 1 27.74 39.18 20.53
N LYS A 2 27.39 37.90 20.41
CA LYS A 2 26.49 37.11 21.28
C LYS A 2 26.17 35.80 20.55
N ASN A 3 26.91 34.76 20.92
CA ASN A 3 26.58 33.34 20.74
C ASN A 3 25.27 33.01 21.46
N ILE A 4 24.65 31.87 21.10
CA ILE A 4 23.83 30.92 21.89
C ILE A 4 22.93 30.19 20.88
N LEU A 5 22.73 28.88 20.84
CA LEU A 5 23.42 27.68 21.34
C LEU A 5 22.59 26.52 20.76
N THR A 6 23.29 25.55 20.19
CA THR A 6 22.81 24.26 19.67
C THR A 6 21.95 23.51 20.69
N LYS A 7 20.85 22.89 20.25
CA LYS A 7 20.16 21.81 20.98
C LYS A 7 20.08 20.57 20.11
N ILE A 8 20.97 19.62 20.38
CA ILE A 8 20.89 18.23 19.94
C ILE A 8 20.17 17.47 21.06
N ALA A 9 19.08 16.77 20.72
CA ALA A 9 18.45 15.81 21.60
C ALA A 9 18.72 14.40 21.08
N LEU A 10 19.42 13.61 21.88
CA LEU A 10 19.82 12.23 21.62
C LEU A 10 18.87 11.35 22.43
N ILE A 11 18.05 10.53 21.77
CA ILE A 11 17.20 9.55 22.46
C ILE A 11 17.85 8.17 22.29
N LEU A 12 18.48 7.71 23.37
CA LEU A 12 18.86 6.31 23.57
C LEU A 12 17.77 5.65 24.40
N SER A 13 17.08 4.65 23.86
CA SER A 13 16.40 3.65 24.68
C SER A 13 16.87 2.25 24.29
N ALA A 14 17.72 1.70 25.15
CA ALA A 14 18.01 0.29 25.22
C ALA A 14 16.98 -0.36 26.14
N SER A 15 16.36 -1.47 25.74
CA SER A 15 15.82 -2.46 26.66
C SER A 15 15.96 -3.85 26.04
N ALA A 16 16.78 -4.64 26.71
CA ALA A 16 17.18 -5.99 26.40
C ALA A 16 16.35 -7.01 27.20
N PHE A 17 16.13 -8.17 26.56
CA PHE A 17 15.99 -9.53 27.11
C PHE A 17 15.01 -9.83 28.26
N LEU A 18 14.12 -10.80 28.00
CA LEU A 18 13.74 -11.82 28.99
C LEU A 18 13.57 -13.20 28.32
N THR A 19 14.39 -14.13 28.79
CA THR A 19 14.43 -15.57 28.55
C THR A 19 13.37 -16.29 29.38
N ALA A 20 12.74 -17.36 28.87
CA ALA A 20 12.42 -18.55 29.67
C ALA A 20 12.04 -19.76 28.80
N CYS A 21 12.67 -20.90 29.11
CA CYS A 21 12.48 -22.22 28.54
C CYS A 21 11.26 -22.97 29.13
N GLY A 22 10.74 -23.93 28.37
CA GLY A 22 10.64 -25.32 28.83
C GLY A 22 9.25 -25.86 29.21
N PHE A 23 8.86 -26.98 28.56
CA PHE A 23 8.44 -28.29 29.13
C PHE A 23 7.68 -29.08 28.03
N VAL A 24 8.23 -30.15 27.44
CA VAL A 24 8.20 -31.58 27.87
C VAL A 24 6.78 -32.14 28.04
N GLY A 25 6.45 -33.15 27.23
CA GLY A 25 5.29 -34.02 27.47
C GLY A 25 5.03 -35.01 26.32
N ALA A 26 5.63 -36.19 26.41
CA ALA A 26 5.41 -37.35 25.53
C ALA A 26 4.27 -38.25 26.05
N LYS A 27 3.92 -39.27 25.22
CA LYS A 27 3.09 -40.48 25.45
C LYS A 27 1.57 -40.31 25.28
N ASP A 28 0.81 -41.31 24.85
CA ASP A 28 0.96 -42.53 24.05
C ASP A 28 -0.45 -43.15 24.02
N LYS A 29 -0.81 -43.80 22.90
CA LYS A 29 -1.64 -45.01 22.76
C LYS A 29 -3.16 -45.02 23.03
N ASN A 30 -3.85 -45.45 21.96
CA ASN A 30 -4.90 -46.47 21.83
C ASN A 30 -6.07 -46.50 22.84
N SER A 31 -7.31 -46.51 22.32
CA SER A 31 -8.05 -47.78 22.11
C SER A 31 -9.46 -47.54 21.55
N SER A 32 -9.88 -48.50 20.71
CA SER A 32 -11.22 -48.92 20.24
C SER A 32 -12.48 -48.20 20.77
N ASP A 33 -13.47 -47.98 19.91
CA ASP A 33 -14.47 -49.02 19.63
C ASP A 33 -15.41 -48.69 18.47
N ASN A 34 -15.90 -49.77 17.86
CA ASN A 34 -16.87 -49.85 16.78
C ASN A 34 -18.22 -49.21 17.12
N THR A 35 -19.01 -48.87 16.10
CA THR A 35 -20.34 -49.50 15.88
C THR A 35 -20.80 -49.24 14.44
N GLU A 36 -21.07 -50.35 13.75
CA GLU A 36 -21.80 -50.45 12.48
C GLU A 36 -23.17 -49.76 12.55
N GLN A 37 -23.65 -49.19 11.43
CA GLN A 37 -24.81 -49.80 10.78
C GLN A 37 -25.05 -49.30 9.37
N VAL A 38 -25.39 -50.28 8.54
CA VAL A 38 -25.60 -50.30 7.11
C VAL A 38 -27.09 -50.18 6.81
N SER A 39 -27.46 -49.33 5.86
CA SER A 39 -28.46 -49.60 4.81
C SER A 39 -28.45 -48.43 3.81
N ARG A 40 -27.79 -48.58 2.64
CA ARG A 40 -28.29 -49.13 1.37
C ARG A 40 -29.42 -48.29 0.73
N GLN A 41 -29.07 -47.48 -0.28
CA GLN A 41 -29.21 -47.78 -1.73
C GLN A 41 -30.59 -47.31 -2.25
N ASN A 42 -30.80 -46.67 -3.40
CA ASN A 42 -30.04 -46.51 -4.63
C ASN A 42 -30.75 -45.43 -5.50
N ASP A 43 -29.99 -44.58 -6.19
CA ASP A 43 -29.83 -44.55 -7.65
C ASP A 43 -30.84 -43.65 -8.37
N GLU A 44 -30.35 -42.52 -8.87
CA GLU A 44 -30.60 -42.16 -10.26
C GLU A 44 -29.34 -41.50 -10.84
N GLN A 45 -28.87 -42.16 -11.89
CA GLN A 45 -27.65 -41.95 -12.64
C GLN A 45 -27.89 -40.90 -13.73
N SER A 46 -27.03 -39.89 -13.82
CA SER A 46 -26.85 -39.15 -15.06
C SER A 46 -25.38 -38.82 -15.25
N ASP A 47 -24.80 -39.47 -16.25
CA ASP A 47 -23.45 -39.30 -16.75
C ASP A 47 -23.17 -37.83 -17.12
N SER A 48 -22.05 -37.31 -16.63
CA SER A 48 -21.16 -36.46 -17.42
C SER A 48 -19.78 -36.49 -16.76
N GLN A 49 -18.89 -37.24 -17.39
CA GLN A 49 -17.45 -37.04 -17.22
C GLN A 49 -17.13 -35.70 -17.86
N ASP A 50 -16.63 -34.75 -17.07
CA ASP A 50 -15.85 -33.64 -17.61
C ASP A 50 -14.63 -33.50 -16.70
N ASP A 51 -13.54 -34.11 -17.17
CA ASP A 51 -12.21 -33.97 -16.63
C ASP A 51 -11.75 -32.53 -16.89
N SER A 52 -11.70 -31.72 -15.84
CA SER A 52 -10.78 -30.58 -15.82
C SER A 52 -10.13 -30.48 -14.45
N ASP A 53 -9.03 -31.21 -14.31
CA ASP A 53 -7.93 -30.81 -13.45
C ASP A 53 -7.54 -29.37 -13.85
N ILE A 54 -7.99 -28.38 -13.06
CA ILE A 54 -7.43 -27.03 -13.12
C ILE A 54 -6.56 -26.86 -11.89
N ASP A 55 -5.29 -26.61 -12.19
CA ASP A 55 -4.15 -26.61 -11.30
C ASP A 55 -4.37 -25.86 -9.99
N SER A 56 -3.91 -26.54 -8.93
CA SER A 56 -3.43 -25.90 -7.71
C SER A 56 -2.39 -24.83 -8.03
N ASP A 57 -2.38 -23.79 -7.20
CA ASP A 57 -1.34 -22.77 -7.11
C ASP A 57 -1.35 -21.71 -8.22
N ASN A 58 -2.36 -20.85 -8.20
CA ASN A 58 -2.21 -19.52 -8.79
C ASN A 58 -1.78 -18.52 -7.70
N GLY A 59 -0.70 -18.85 -6.99
CA GLY A 59 0.15 -17.83 -6.38
C GLY A 59 0.68 -16.96 -7.53
N SER A 60 -0.06 -15.88 -7.83
CA SER A 60 0.31 -14.89 -8.81
C SER A 60 1.77 -14.53 -8.59
N ASN A 61 2.64 -14.96 -9.50
CA ASN A 61 4.05 -14.57 -9.50
C ASN A 61 4.10 -13.10 -9.95
N VAL A 62 3.62 -12.19 -9.10
CA VAL A 62 3.67 -10.75 -9.35
C VAL A 62 5.14 -10.38 -9.38
N LYS A 63 5.65 -10.15 -10.59
CA LYS A 63 7.03 -9.71 -10.79
C LYS A 63 7.12 -8.22 -10.47
N ILE A 64 7.31 -7.93 -9.19
CA ILE A 64 7.49 -6.58 -8.66
C ILE A 64 8.98 -6.23 -8.71
N VAL A 65 9.30 -5.04 -9.22
CA VAL A 65 10.66 -4.48 -9.15
C VAL A 65 10.66 -3.39 -8.08
N PRO A 66 11.29 -3.61 -6.92
CA PRO A 66 11.26 -2.64 -5.82
C PRO A 66 11.81 -1.28 -6.22
N ASN A 67 11.06 -0.26 -5.78
CA ASN A 67 11.28 1.16 -5.92
C ASN A 67 11.31 1.68 -7.36
N TYR A 68 10.68 0.97 -8.31
CA TYR A 68 10.47 1.50 -9.65
C TYR A 68 9.02 1.97 -9.79
N TRP A 69 8.85 3.20 -10.26
CA TRP A 69 7.53 3.70 -10.64
C TRP A 69 7.01 2.93 -11.86
N LYS A 70 5.72 2.58 -11.83
CA LYS A 70 4.94 2.14 -12.98
C LYS A 70 3.75 3.09 -13.15
N ASN A 71 3.29 3.22 -14.39
CA ASN A 71 2.08 3.97 -14.71
C ASN A 71 1.07 3.04 -15.39
N SER A 72 -0.21 3.23 -15.09
CA SER A 72 -1.34 2.64 -15.80
C SER A 72 -2.47 3.65 -15.94
N VAL A 73 -3.41 3.38 -16.86
CA VAL A 73 -4.61 4.20 -17.04
C VAL A 73 -5.82 3.29 -16.91
N ASN A 74 -6.79 3.71 -16.09
CA ASN A 74 -8.01 2.94 -15.85
C ASN A 74 -9.20 3.87 -15.64
N GLN A 75 -10.25 3.73 -16.46
CA GLN A 75 -11.54 4.41 -16.27
C GLN A 75 -11.45 5.94 -16.05
N GLY A 76 -10.51 6.60 -16.75
CA GLY A 76 -10.33 8.05 -16.63
C GLY A 76 -9.38 8.48 -15.51
N PHE A 77 -8.71 7.54 -14.86
CA PHE A 77 -7.59 7.81 -13.94
C PHE A 77 -6.25 7.42 -14.54
N SER A 78 -5.22 8.19 -14.23
CA SER A 78 -3.81 7.80 -14.35
C SER A 78 -3.31 7.34 -12.97
N ASP A 79 -2.83 6.10 -12.88
CA ASP A 79 -2.31 5.51 -11.66
C ASP A 79 -0.79 5.42 -11.73
N TYR A 80 -0.09 6.06 -10.79
CA TYR A 80 1.36 5.98 -10.65
C TYR A 80 1.67 5.21 -9.37
N GLU A 81 2.22 4.01 -9.50
CA GLU A 81 2.43 3.12 -8.37
C GLU A 81 3.92 2.81 -8.18
N ILE A 82 4.36 2.82 -6.92
CA ILE A 82 5.67 2.34 -6.49
C ILE A 82 5.49 1.31 -5.38
N SER A 83 6.35 0.31 -5.38
CA SER A 83 6.38 -0.74 -4.36
C SER A 83 7.77 -0.87 -3.77
N ASN A 84 7.93 -1.28 -2.51
CA ASN A 84 9.26 -1.51 -1.92
C ASN A 84 9.62 -3.01 -1.83
N ALA A 85 10.76 -3.31 -1.18
CA ALA A 85 11.26 -4.68 -1.06
C ALA A 85 10.41 -5.56 -0.12
N ASP A 86 9.62 -4.93 0.75
CA ASP A 86 8.69 -5.57 1.68
C ASP A 86 7.29 -5.73 1.08
N TYR A 87 7.15 -5.47 -0.23
CA TYR A 87 5.89 -5.57 -0.98
C TYR A 87 4.81 -4.58 -0.50
N GLN A 88 5.20 -3.50 0.15
CA GLN A 88 4.30 -2.38 0.42
C GLN A 88 4.17 -1.53 -0.83
N GLY A 89 3.00 -0.95 -1.07
CA GLY A 89 2.68 -0.14 -2.24
C GLY A 89 2.23 1.27 -1.86
N LEU A 90 2.59 2.24 -2.70
CA LEU A 90 2.07 3.61 -2.68
C LEU A 90 1.62 3.94 -4.10
N SER A 91 0.42 4.51 -4.23
CA SER A 91 -0.16 4.87 -5.53
C SER A 91 -0.63 6.32 -5.51
N ILE A 92 -0.25 7.10 -6.51
CA ILE A 92 -0.82 8.42 -6.80
C ILE A 92 -1.81 8.24 -7.94
N ILE A 93 -3.08 8.54 -7.71
CA ILE A 93 -4.18 8.33 -8.65
C ILE A 93 -4.71 9.69 -9.06
N CYS A 94 -4.63 9.97 -10.35
CA CYS A 94 -4.96 11.27 -10.93
C CYS A 94 -6.25 11.20 -11.73
N ASN A 95 -7.24 12.01 -11.38
CA ASN A 95 -8.47 12.11 -12.18
C ASN A 95 -8.24 12.95 -13.45
N GLU A 96 -7.94 12.26 -14.54
CA GLU A 96 -7.84 12.87 -15.87
C GLU A 96 -9.25 13.11 -16.47
N ALA A 97 -10.15 12.14 -16.33
CA ALA A 97 -11.47 12.15 -16.98
C ALA A 97 -12.52 11.21 -16.34
N ALA A 98 -12.33 10.78 -15.09
CA ALA A 98 -13.26 9.86 -14.41
C ALA A 98 -14.63 10.49 -14.12
N GLY A 99 -14.64 11.78 -13.79
CA GLY A 99 -15.84 12.56 -13.52
C GLY A 99 -15.54 13.76 -12.63
N GLU A 100 -16.39 14.78 -12.62
CA GLU A 100 -16.18 16.00 -11.81
C GLU A 100 -16.29 15.75 -10.29
N ASN A 101 -16.93 14.64 -9.89
CA ASN A 101 -17.11 14.28 -8.49
C ASN A 101 -16.06 13.29 -7.97
N ASP A 102 -15.12 12.87 -8.82
CA ASP A 102 -14.10 11.89 -8.47
C ASP A 102 -12.78 12.60 -8.15
N GLU A 103 -12.32 12.55 -6.90
CA GLU A 103 -11.06 13.22 -6.52
C GLU A 103 -9.81 12.45 -6.94
N HIS A 104 -8.68 13.16 -6.94
CA HIS A 104 -7.37 12.53 -6.91
C HIS A 104 -7.18 11.79 -5.58
N LYS A 105 -6.35 10.75 -5.59
CA LYS A 105 -6.11 9.94 -4.38
C LYS A 105 -4.65 9.63 -4.22
N VAL A 106 -4.25 9.46 -2.97
CA VAL A 106 -3.04 8.73 -2.64
C VAL A 106 -3.44 7.51 -1.86
N MET A 107 -3.04 6.34 -2.35
CA MET A 107 -3.40 5.07 -1.74
C MET A 107 -2.17 4.34 -1.23
N TYR A 108 -2.32 3.66 -0.10
CA TYR A 108 -1.30 2.81 0.48
C TYR A 108 -1.76 1.37 0.59
N ASN A 109 -0.84 0.44 0.32
CA ASN A 109 -1.04 -0.99 0.50
C ASN A 109 0.07 -1.56 1.39
N ASN A 110 -0.28 -2.31 2.43
CA ASN A 110 0.71 -2.88 3.35
C ASN A 110 1.33 -4.20 2.86
N ASN A 111 0.73 -4.90 1.89
CA ASN A 111 1.28 -6.12 1.31
C ASN A 111 0.61 -6.52 -0.02
N LEU A 112 1.27 -6.19 -1.13
CA LEU A 112 0.85 -6.50 -2.51
C LEU A 112 0.85 -7.99 -2.85
N LYS A 113 1.48 -8.86 -2.05
CA LYS A 113 1.45 -10.33 -2.29
C LYS A 113 0.18 -10.99 -1.78
N LEU A 114 -0.48 -10.37 -0.81
CA LEU A 114 -1.62 -10.95 -0.10
C LEU A 114 -2.95 -10.34 -0.56
N ASP A 115 -2.96 -9.67 -1.71
CA ASP A 115 -4.10 -8.87 -2.18
C ASP A 115 -4.68 -7.99 -1.06
N SER A 116 -3.80 -7.40 -0.24
CA SER A 116 -4.23 -6.54 0.86
C SER A 116 -4.97 -5.31 0.31
N GLU A 117 -5.84 -4.73 1.12
CA GLU A 117 -6.63 -3.57 0.71
C GLU A 117 -5.75 -2.33 0.48
N TRP A 118 -6.08 -1.56 -0.57
CA TRP A 118 -5.56 -0.22 -0.76
C TRP A 118 -6.38 0.75 0.07
N VAL A 119 -5.71 1.48 0.96
CA VAL A 119 -6.33 2.48 1.84
C VAL A 119 -6.02 3.87 1.31
N ASP A 120 -7.04 4.72 1.18
CA ASP A 120 -6.84 6.13 0.89
C ASP A 120 -6.18 6.81 2.10
N ILE A 121 -5.01 7.41 1.90
CA ILE A 121 -4.24 8.04 2.97
C ILE A 121 -4.54 9.53 3.13
N SER A 122 -5.41 10.09 2.29
CA SER A 122 -6.01 11.40 2.58
C SER A 122 -7.00 11.31 3.75
N GLU A 123 -7.54 10.11 3.99
CA GLU A 123 -8.44 9.82 5.11
C GLU A 123 -7.66 9.26 6.32
N GLY A 124 -7.77 9.91 7.47
CA GLY A 124 -7.20 9.44 8.75
C GLY A 124 -5.84 10.05 9.12
N ASP A 125 -5.15 9.46 10.10
CA ASP A 125 -3.87 9.97 10.65
C ASP A 125 -2.66 9.39 9.90
N TYR A 126 -2.58 9.68 8.60
CA TYR A 126 -1.44 9.38 7.75
C TYR A 126 -0.60 10.63 7.45
N GLY A 127 0.66 10.43 7.08
CA GLY A 127 1.52 11.49 6.58
C GLY A 127 2.59 10.95 5.64
N LEU A 128 3.07 11.81 4.75
CA LEU A 128 4.22 11.52 3.89
C LEU A 128 5.39 12.40 4.30
N LEU A 129 6.57 11.81 4.44
CA LEU A 129 7.82 12.55 4.53
C LEU A 129 8.59 12.33 3.22
N ILE A 130 8.90 13.42 2.51
CA ILE A 130 9.61 13.36 1.24
C ILE A 130 11.01 13.98 1.41
N ASN A 131 12.03 13.26 0.93
CA ASN A 131 13.44 13.70 0.95
C ASN A 131 13.96 14.16 2.34
N ASP A 132 13.45 13.55 3.43
CA ASP A 132 13.79 13.85 4.84
C ASP A 132 13.55 15.31 5.30
N ASN A 133 12.83 16.12 4.50
CA ASN A 133 12.67 17.55 4.76
C ASN A 133 11.22 17.95 5.01
N ASP A 134 10.30 17.49 4.16
CA ASP A 134 8.95 18.02 4.08
C ASP A 134 7.93 16.94 4.47
N VAL A 135 7.23 17.19 5.58
CA VAL A 135 6.04 16.42 5.95
C VAL A 135 4.86 17.00 5.19
N VAL A 136 4.34 16.23 4.24
CA VAL A 136 3.24 16.62 3.36
C VAL A 136 1.99 15.86 3.77
N TYR A 137 0.89 16.61 3.90
CA TYR A 137 -0.44 16.05 4.09
C TYR A 137 -1.10 15.87 2.74
N VAL A 138 -1.75 14.73 2.54
CA VAL A 138 -2.54 14.49 1.33
C VAL A 138 -3.91 15.13 1.55
N PRO A 139 -4.31 16.13 0.74
CA PRO A 139 -5.62 16.74 0.89
C PRO A 139 -6.73 15.75 0.48
N GLU A 140 -7.84 15.72 1.22
CA GLU A 140 -9.04 14.91 0.89
C GLU A 140 -9.76 15.40 -0.39
N SER A 141 -9.53 16.64 -0.79
CA SER A 141 -10.15 17.25 -1.97
C SER A 141 -9.28 18.34 -2.56
N THR A 142 -9.28 18.48 -3.88
CA THR A 142 -8.50 19.49 -4.62
C THR A 142 -9.36 20.65 -5.16
N ASN A 143 -10.62 20.73 -4.74
CA ASN A 143 -11.63 21.67 -5.26
C ASN A 143 -11.59 23.09 -4.67
N TYR A 144 -10.62 23.41 -3.81
CA TYR A 144 -10.48 24.74 -3.24
C TYR A 144 -9.01 25.15 -3.13
N ARG A 145 -8.77 26.47 -3.10
CA ARG A 145 -7.45 27.07 -3.33
C ARG A 145 -6.32 26.52 -2.46
N LEU A 146 -6.56 26.32 -1.17
CA LEU A 146 -5.52 25.85 -0.25
C LEU A 146 -5.13 24.41 -0.58
N ALA A 147 -6.11 23.51 -0.65
CA ALA A 147 -5.82 22.12 -0.96
C ALA A 147 -5.36 21.88 -2.40
N ALA A 148 -5.79 22.71 -3.36
CA ALA A 148 -5.20 22.71 -4.71
C ALA A 148 -3.71 23.07 -4.66
N GLY A 149 -3.32 24.02 -3.81
CA GLY A 149 -1.91 24.34 -3.56
C GLY A 149 -1.15 23.18 -2.92
N ASP A 150 -1.73 22.56 -1.89
CA ASP A 150 -1.13 21.41 -1.20
C ASP A 150 -0.95 20.22 -2.15
N TRP A 151 -1.91 19.99 -3.06
CA TRP A 151 -1.81 18.96 -4.09
C TRP A 151 -0.70 19.23 -5.12
N ILE A 152 -0.56 20.47 -5.59
CA ILE A 152 0.54 20.87 -6.48
C ILE A 152 1.89 20.68 -5.80
N GLU A 153 2.01 21.06 -4.53
CA GLU A 153 3.23 20.87 -3.75
C GLU A 153 3.56 19.38 -3.60
N LEU A 154 2.58 18.56 -3.19
CA LEU A 154 2.73 17.11 -3.08
C LEU A 154 3.21 16.48 -4.39
N THR A 155 2.51 16.76 -5.49
CA THR A 155 2.84 16.17 -6.80
C THR A 155 4.22 16.61 -7.29
N SER A 156 4.58 17.89 -7.11
CA SER A 156 5.92 18.41 -7.43
C SER A 156 7.02 17.70 -6.63
N LEU A 157 6.80 17.50 -5.33
CA LEU A 157 7.76 16.81 -4.47
C LEU A 157 7.92 15.33 -4.85
N ILE A 158 6.86 14.68 -5.33
CA ILE A 158 6.92 13.29 -5.84
C ILE A 158 7.78 13.18 -7.09
N GLU A 159 7.75 14.17 -8.00
CA GLU A 159 8.58 14.15 -9.22
C GLU A 159 10.08 14.10 -8.91
N GLU A 160 10.48 14.74 -7.81
CA GLU A 160 11.86 14.87 -7.35
C GLU A 160 12.22 13.92 -6.19
N ALA A 161 11.28 13.04 -5.79
CA ALA A 161 11.44 12.21 -4.60
C ALA A 161 12.54 11.15 -4.79
N THR A 162 13.63 11.29 -4.04
CA THR A 162 14.65 10.24 -3.88
C THR A 162 14.39 9.35 -2.67
N TYR A 163 13.53 9.81 -1.76
CA TYR A 163 13.10 9.12 -0.56
C TYR A 163 11.66 9.52 -0.23
N ILE A 164 10.82 8.52 0.10
CA ILE A 164 9.45 8.71 0.56
C ILE A 164 9.23 7.80 1.76
N GLU A 165 8.71 8.33 2.85
CA GLU A 165 8.34 7.56 4.03
C GLU A 165 6.87 7.81 4.38
N VAL A 166 6.13 6.72 4.57
CA VAL A 166 4.71 6.76 4.93
C VAL A 166 4.61 6.58 6.43
N TYR A 167 3.92 7.51 7.08
CA TYR A 167 3.63 7.48 8.49
C TYR A 167 2.15 7.16 8.73
N LYS A 168 1.88 6.46 9.83
CA LYS A 168 0.55 6.28 10.42
C LYS A 168 0.66 6.39 11.94
N ASP A 169 -0.21 7.18 12.56
CA ASP A 169 -0.20 7.43 14.01
C ASP A 169 1.20 7.86 14.52
N GLY A 170 1.88 8.70 13.74
CA GLY A 170 3.24 9.19 14.03
C GLY A 170 4.36 8.15 13.94
N LYS A 171 4.10 6.96 13.38
CA LYS A 171 5.10 5.90 13.18
C LYS A 171 5.30 5.64 11.70
N SER A 172 6.56 5.52 11.31
CA SER A 172 6.91 5.03 9.98
C SER A 172 6.41 3.61 9.79
N ILE A 173 5.68 3.39 8.71
CA ILE A 173 5.12 2.09 8.34
C ILE A 173 5.67 1.57 7.02
N ALA A 174 6.20 2.44 6.15
CA ALA A 174 6.79 2.06 4.89
C ALA A 174 7.81 3.09 4.41
N THR A 175 8.82 2.62 3.69
CA THR A 175 9.83 3.46 3.05
C THR A 175 9.99 3.06 1.59
N PHE A 176 10.14 4.06 0.73
CA PHE A 176 10.40 3.92 -0.68
C PHE A 176 11.64 4.74 -1.06
N THR A 177 12.42 4.22 -2.00
CA THR A 177 13.62 4.90 -2.52
C THR A 177 13.52 5.01 -4.04
N PRO A 178 12.65 5.91 -4.54
CA PRO A 178 12.22 5.89 -5.93
C PRO A 178 13.35 5.89 -6.95
N LYS A 179 13.10 5.20 -8.05
CA LYS A 179 13.95 5.11 -9.23
C LYS A 179 13.12 5.53 -10.43
N ASN A 180 13.79 5.67 -11.59
CA ASN A 180 13.15 5.96 -12.88
C ASN A 180 12.10 7.09 -12.84
N LEU A 181 12.45 8.21 -12.20
CA LEU A 181 11.58 9.37 -12.00
C LEU A 181 10.92 9.90 -13.28
N ARG A 182 11.46 9.61 -14.47
CA ARG A 182 10.83 9.85 -15.78
C ARG A 182 9.36 9.40 -15.90
N VAL A 183 8.91 8.46 -15.07
CA VAL A 183 7.52 7.97 -15.09
C VAL A 183 6.56 8.93 -14.39
N VAL A 184 7.06 9.70 -13.43
CA VAL A 184 6.32 10.72 -12.68
C VAL A 184 6.80 12.13 -13.04
N GLU A 185 7.50 12.28 -14.17
CA GLU A 185 7.94 13.59 -14.67
C GLU A 185 6.73 14.36 -15.21
N GLY A 186 6.51 15.59 -14.75
CA GLY A 186 5.33 16.37 -15.10
C GLY A 186 4.05 15.86 -14.43
N LEU A 187 4.16 15.19 -13.28
CA LEU A 187 3.00 14.75 -12.50
C LEU A 187 2.15 15.94 -12.04
N SER A 188 2.75 17.04 -11.62
CA SER A 188 2.07 18.27 -11.21
C SER A 188 1.27 18.92 -12.35
N ASP A 189 1.75 18.79 -13.59
CA ASP A 189 1.08 19.29 -14.80
C ASP A 189 -0.01 18.33 -15.33
N SER A 190 0.17 17.01 -15.18
CA SER A 190 -0.82 16.02 -15.64
C SER A 190 -1.91 15.76 -14.59
N CYS A 191 -1.56 15.90 -13.33
CA CYS A 191 -2.43 15.64 -12.19
C CYS A 191 -2.94 16.96 -11.59
N GLU A 192 -3.42 17.88 -12.44
CA GLU A 192 -3.85 19.20 -12.00
C GLU A 192 -5.03 19.12 -11.01
N PRO A 193 -5.05 19.98 -9.96
CA PRO A 193 -6.21 20.09 -9.06
C PRO A 193 -7.53 20.31 -9.81
N LEU A 194 -8.60 19.64 -9.36
CA LEU A 194 -9.92 19.76 -9.97
C LEU A 194 -10.49 21.18 -9.94
N MET A 195 -10.07 22.02 -8.98
CA MET A 195 -10.41 23.44 -8.95
C MET A 195 -10.11 24.16 -10.29
N TYR A 196 -9.11 23.70 -11.05
CA TYR A 196 -8.69 24.33 -12.30
C TYR A 196 -9.33 23.73 -13.56
N LYS A 197 -10.03 22.60 -13.43
CA LYS A 197 -10.61 21.85 -14.56
C LYS A 197 -11.72 22.62 -15.30
N ASP A 198 -12.38 23.56 -14.61
CA ASP A 198 -13.37 24.47 -15.21
C ASP A 198 -12.73 25.60 -16.06
N PHE A 199 -11.41 25.77 -15.99
CA PHE A 199 -10.68 26.88 -16.63
C PHE A 199 -9.73 26.43 -17.76
N SER A 200 -9.56 25.13 -17.98
CA SER A 200 -8.72 24.50 -19.00
C SER A 200 -9.52 24.13 -20.26
#